data_AF-A0A2D7NI94-F1
#
_entry.id   AF-A0A2D7NI94-F1
#
_cell.length_a   1.000
_cell.length_b   1.000
_cell.length_c   1.000
_cell.angle_alpha   90.00
_cell.angle_beta   90.00
_cell.angle_gamma   90.00
#
_symmetry.space_group_name_H-M   'P 1'
#
loop_
_entity.id
_entity.type
_entity.pdbx_description
1 polymer ?
#
loop_
_entity_poly.entity_id
_entity_poly.type
_entity_poly.pdbx_seq_one_letter_code
_entity_poly.pdbx_strand_id
1 'polypeptide(L)'
;MFQIAANCSRTFAALIGLCAVLCSPLSGHADVGELEKRLNELLLQNSSDPNSTGRVTESGLSAKPLIEAYLAMSPPPVPVGADFNLTTIWPGMNGWEAVSNWAAANEKMAEVITEVQGRPLLGMRYGRSNVPAAWSQADILIDVAPGGDLALIAYPYLDAMDVIISYATAEFYRRLEAGEYTSAFEFGLAYLRILRQGCEQDMLDEKLWFMDTLSVAFSTHRDAMYAYLDRIPSDVYKNLGTKEYPFLKATDDQRLRRLELPEGDRIHIELLLESAFDSRGQADREKFAEIFGSLQARQKPFGRFGTKKQWARLAEYHSTLDLSKEKLEDVYDDWWRRWRYRQFEGIMDLPNEFSKLNEIRYAAIRLAVTDLEEIFFARERLVSDINGTIFSAGLCAFHQQYQKWPRDLAPVAPAYAMKRFNFDPYNTEYGEMVYVLLNARKPIETRFGQLWAEGCLLYTLGRDNIDAGARQVSDNGEIGSDLLLWPPTRQLAREQGKIQLP
;
A
#
# COMPACT_ATOMS: atom_id res chain seq x y z
N MET A 1 17.16 16.15 -18.52
CA MET A 1 17.94 14.91 -18.30
C MET A 1 17.09 13.78 -17.68
N PHE A 2 15.99 14.08 -16.98
CA PHE A 2 15.02 13.07 -16.47
C PHE A 2 13.98 12.55 -17.50
N GLN A 3 13.91 13.16 -18.69
CA GLN A 3 12.93 12.78 -19.74
C GLN A 3 13.42 11.64 -20.66
N ILE A 4 14.68 11.22 -20.54
CA ILE A 4 15.26 10.11 -21.31
C ILE A 4 15.07 8.77 -20.59
N ALA A 5 14.89 8.77 -19.25
CA ALA A 5 14.68 7.56 -18.46
C ALA A 5 13.28 6.93 -18.66
N ALA A 6 12.24 7.74 -18.80
CA ALA A 6 10.86 7.26 -18.99
C ALA A 6 10.62 6.61 -20.37
N ASN A 7 11.29 7.11 -21.41
CA ASN A 7 11.20 6.51 -22.76
C ASN A 7 12.09 5.26 -22.92
N CYS A 8 13.13 5.10 -22.09
CA CYS A 8 14.01 3.92 -22.12
C CYS A 8 13.34 2.68 -21.48
N SER A 9 12.46 2.86 -20.49
CA SER A 9 11.68 1.77 -19.89
C SER A 9 10.63 1.18 -20.86
N ARG A 10 9.93 2.06 -21.61
CA ARG A 10 8.91 1.66 -22.59
C ARG A 10 9.46 0.95 -23.83
N THR A 11 10.70 1.25 -24.23
CA THR A 11 11.37 0.51 -25.32
C THR A 11 12.01 -0.79 -24.85
N PHE A 12 12.36 -0.93 -23.56
CA PHE A 12 12.90 -2.17 -23.01
C PHE A 12 11.84 -3.26 -22.86
N ALA A 13 10.61 -2.93 -22.45
CA ALA A 13 9.50 -3.89 -22.37
C ALA A 13 9.09 -4.43 -23.76
N ALA A 14 9.08 -3.56 -24.78
CA ALA A 14 8.78 -3.96 -26.16
C ALA A 14 9.91 -4.80 -26.80
N LEU A 15 11.17 -4.59 -26.42
CA LEU A 15 12.30 -5.41 -26.92
C LEU A 15 12.38 -6.79 -26.26
N ILE A 16 11.95 -6.92 -25.00
CA ILE A 16 11.87 -8.22 -24.30
C ILE A 16 10.80 -9.10 -24.94
N GLY A 17 9.67 -8.51 -25.38
CA GLY A 17 8.60 -9.23 -26.09
C GLY A 17 9.02 -9.81 -27.45
N LEU A 18 10.01 -9.23 -28.13
CA LEU A 18 10.45 -9.71 -29.45
C LEU A 18 11.59 -10.76 -29.39
N CYS A 19 12.36 -10.80 -28.31
CA CYS A 19 13.42 -11.82 -28.13
C CYS A 19 12.92 -13.14 -27.54
N ALA A 20 11.68 -13.20 -27.04
CA ALA A 20 11.08 -14.40 -26.47
C ALA A 20 10.72 -15.51 -27.50
N VAL A 21 10.87 -15.25 -28.80
CA VAL A 21 10.44 -16.19 -29.86
C VAL A 21 11.52 -17.22 -30.25
N LEU A 22 12.75 -17.13 -29.74
CA LEU A 22 13.86 -18.02 -30.16
C LEU A 22 14.62 -18.77 -29.05
N CYS A 23 14.12 -18.81 -27.82
CA CYS A 23 14.64 -19.74 -26.81
C CYS A 23 13.67 -20.91 -26.63
N SER A 24 14.09 -22.11 -27.03
CA SER A 24 13.33 -23.34 -26.81
C SER A 24 13.05 -23.54 -25.31
N PRO A 25 11.85 -24.05 -24.92
CA PRO A 25 11.50 -24.24 -23.52
C PRO A 25 12.19 -25.51 -23.01
N LEU A 26 13.17 -25.37 -22.14
CA LEU A 26 13.62 -26.49 -21.31
C LEU A 26 12.64 -26.65 -20.15
N SER A 27 11.73 -27.61 -20.31
CA SER A 27 11.10 -28.43 -19.26
C SER A 27 11.03 -27.83 -17.83
N GLY A 28 9.88 -27.26 -17.47
CA GLY A 28 9.58 -26.80 -16.10
C GLY A 28 8.12 -26.36 -15.85
N HIS A 29 7.14 -26.84 -16.63
CA HIS A 29 5.73 -26.41 -16.45
C HIS A 29 5.06 -26.98 -15.16
N ALA A 30 5.71 -27.88 -14.44
CA ALA A 30 5.19 -28.44 -13.20
C ALA A 30 5.28 -27.46 -12.03
N ASP A 31 6.25 -26.55 -12.04
CA ASP A 31 6.57 -25.71 -10.87
C ASP A 31 5.69 -24.45 -10.79
N VAL A 32 5.32 -23.84 -11.93
CA VAL A 32 4.44 -22.64 -11.95
C VAL A 32 3.03 -22.97 -11.43
N GLY A 33 2.45 -24.09 -11.87
CA GLY A 33 1.11 -24.50 -11.44
C GLY A 33 1.05 -24.81 -9.94
N GLU A 34 2.12 -25.38 -9.38
CA GLU A 34 2.20 -25.60 -7.93
C GLU A 34 2.39 -24.29 -7.17
N LEU A 35 3.16 -23.32 -7.69
CA LEU A 35 3.27 -21.98 -7.11
C LEU A 35 1.90 -21.29 -7.03
N GLU A 36 1.21 -21.23 -8.16
CA GLU A 36 -0.12 -20.61 -8.26
C GLU A 36 -1.10 -21.27 -7.29
N LYS A 37 -1.07 -22.60 -7.18
CA LYS A 37 -1.91 -23.35 -6.24
C LYS A 37 -1.59 -23.00 -4.79
N ARG A 38 -0.32 -23.06 -4.38
CA ARG A 38 0.10 -22.77 -2.99
C ARG A 38 -0.24 -21.32 -2.59
N LEU A 39 -0.01 -20.35 -3.47
CA LEU A 39 -0.37 -18.95 -3.24
C LEU A 39 -1.88 -18.74 -3.12
N ASN A 40 -2.69 -19.36 -3.99
CA ASN A 40 -4.15 -19.24 -3.91
C ASN A 40 -4.74 -20.01 -2.71
N GLU A 41 -4.10 -21.09 -2.25
CA GLU A 41 -4.47 -21.79 -1.02
C GLU A 41 -4.21 -20.93 0.22
N LEU A 42 -3.07 -20.24 0.28
CA LEU A 42 -2.73 -19.29 1.33
C LEU A 42 -3.74 -18.12 1.37
N LEU A 43 -4.02 -17.53 0.21
CA LEU A 43 -4.95 -16.41 0.05
C LEU A 43 -6.33 -16.68 0.65
N LEU A 44 -6.83 -17.90 0.49
CA LEU A 44 -8.15 -18.29 1.02
C LEU A 44 -8.12 -18.75 2.47
N GLN A 45 -6.94 -19.03 3.02
CA GLN A 45 -6.75 -19.42 4.42
C GLN A 45 -6.57 -18.21 5.34
N ASN A 46 -5.92 -17.14 4.87
CA ASN A 46 -5.52 -15.97 5.66
C ASN A 46 -6.65 -14.97 5.98
N SER A 47 -7.85 -15.46 6.30
CA SER A 47 -8.89 -14.57 6.84
C SER A 47 -8.48 -14.06 8.22
N SER A 48 -8.13 -12.77 8.34
CA SER A 48 -7.84 -12.03 9.58
C SER A 48 -9.03 -11.92 10.57
N ASP A 49 -10.09 -12.72 10.37
CA ASP A 49 -11.19 -12.87 11.32
C ASP A 49 -10.93 -14.06 12.28
N PRO A 50 -10.66 -13.82 13.58
CA PRO A 50 -10.46 -14.89 14.56
C PRO A 50 -11.70 -15.74 14.83
N ASN A 51 -12.88 -15.36 14.32
CA ASN A 51 -14.07 -16.20 14.33
C ASN A 51 -14.28 -16.98 13.02
N SER A 52 -13.48 -16.73 11.97
CA SER A 52 -13.54 -17.51 10.75
C SER A 52 -12.66 -18.76 10.90
N THR A 53 -13.26 -19.86 11.33
CA THR A 53 -12.71 -21.21 11.13
C THR A 53 -12.89 -21.68 9.68
N GLY A 54 -13.25 -20.79 8.75
CA GLY A 54 -13.67 -21.11 7.40
C GLY A 54 -12.84 -20.37 6.37
N ARG A 55 -12.40 -21.10 5.34
CA ARG A 55 -11.82 -20.54 4.12
C ARG A 55 -12.73 -19.43 3.57
N VAL A 56 -12.15 -18.35 3.08
CA VAL A 56 -12.91 -17.30 2.38
C VAL A 56 -13.56 -17.95 1.15
N THR A 57 -14.88 -17.82 1.03
CA THR A 57 -15.62 -18.31 -0.14
C THR A 57 -15.52 -17.31 -1.29
N GLU A 58 -15.77 -17.75 -2.52
CA GLU A 58 -15.79 -16.87 -3.71
C GLU A 58 -16.69 -15.63 -3.55
N SER A 59 -17.82 -15.77 -2.84
CA SER A 59 -18.73 -14.65 -2.56
C SER A 59 -18.13 -13.59 -1.64
N GLY A 60 -17.08 -13.93 -0.89
CA GLY A 60 -16.35 -13.03 -0.01
C GLY A 60 -15.21 -12.27 -0.69
N LEU A 61 -15.00 -12.44 -2.01
CA LEU A 61 -13.92 -11.77 -2.76
C LEU A 61 -14.47 -10.58 -3.54
N SER A 62 -13.79 -9.43 -3.51
CA SER A 62 -14.22 -8.21 -4.21
C SER A 62 -13.66 -8.07 -5.62
N ALA A 63 -12.58 -8.77 -5.97
CA ALA A 63 -11.87 -8.57 -7.23
C ALA A 63 -12.77 -8.77 -8.45
N LYS A 64 -13.56 -9.86 -8.49
CA LYS A 64 -14.42 -10.17 -9.63
C LYS A 64 -15.41 -9.07 -10.01
N PRO A 65 -16.33 -8.66 -9.12
CA PRO A 65 -17.27 -7.59 -9.47
C PRO A 65 -16.56 -6.26 -9.78
N LEU A 66 -15.47 -5.92 -9.07
CA LEU A 66 -14.69 -4.71 -9.35
C LEU A 66 -14.09 -4.71 -10.76
N ILE A 67 -13.43 -5.79 -11.15
CA ILE A 67 -12.80 -5.91 -12.46
C ILE A 67 -13.86 -5.97 -13.58
N GLU A 68 -14.97 -6.67 -13.37
CA GLU A 68 -16.08 -6.69 -14.34
C GLU A 68 -16.68 -5.28 -14.55
N ALA A 69 -16.83 -4.50 -13.47
CA ALA A 69 -17.26 -3.11 -13.57
C ALA A 69 -16.22 -2.23 -14.27
N TYR A 70 -14.92 -2.47 -14.02
CA TYR A 70 -13.83 -1.73 -14.64
C TYR A 70 -13.77 -1.98 -16.14
N LEU A 71 -13.93 -3.24 -16.57
CA LEU A 71 -13.96 -3.60 -17.99
C LEU A 71 -15.16 -3.01 -18.74
N ALA A 72 -16.25 -2.68 -18.04
CA ALA A 72 -17.41 -1.99 -18.60
C ALA A 72 -17.28 -0.45 -18.56
N MET A 73 -16.27 0.08 -17.85
CA MET A 73 -16.07 1.51 -17.66
C MET A 73 -15.53 2.15 -18.93
N SER A 74 -16.00 3.36 -19.22
CA SER A 74 -15.37 4.21 -20.24
C SER A 74 -13.95 4.63 -19.80
N PRO A 75 -13.01 4.79 -20.74
CA PRO A 75 -11.64 5.18 -20.39
C PRO A 75 -11.62 6.58 -19.74
N PRO A 76 -10.67 6.83 -18.83
CA PRO A 76 -10.53 8.15 -18.22
C PRO A 76 -10.18 9.22 -19.28
N PRO A 77 -10.56 10.48 -19.06
CA PRO A 77 -10.29 11.56 -20.02
C PRO A 77 -8.79 11.84 -20.19
N VAL A 78 -7.99 11.49 -19.18
CA VAL A 78 -6.52 11.56 -19.19
C VAL A 78 -5.99 10.21 -18.71
N PRO A 79 -4.93 9.65 -19.35
CA PRO A 79 -4.30 8.43 -18.86
C PRO A 79 -3.86 8.58 -17.41
N VAL A 80 -4.22 7.60 -16.58
CA VAL A 80 -3.84 7.58 -15.16
C VAL A 80 -2.33 7.40 -15.03
N GLY A 81 -1.74 8.15 -14.11
CA GLY A 81 -0.29 8.18 -13.88
C GLY A 81 0.11 9.34 -12.97
N ALA A 82 1.38 9.75 -13.04
CA ALA A 82 1.93 10.77 -12.13
C ALA A 82 1.16 12.11 -12.15
N ASP A 83 0.64 12.51 -13.32
CA ASP A 83 -0.08 13.78 -13.50
C ASP A 83 -1.60 13.66 -13.27
N PHE A 84 -2.15 12.45 -13.35
CA PHE A 84 -3.57 12.16 -13.18
C PHE A 84 -3.79 10.93 -12.28
N ASN A 85 -3.99 11.18 -10.98
CA ASN A 85 -4.20 10.15 -9.95
C ASN A 85 -4.98 10.71 -8.75
N LEU A 86 -5.18 9.90 -7.71
CA LEU A 86 -5.92 10.28 -6.49
C LEU A 86 -5.42 11.52 -5.74
N THR A 87 -4.19 11.97 -6.01
CA THR A 87 -3.61 13.18 -5.39
C THR A 87 -3.73 14.42 -6.27
N THR A 88 -3.89 14.25 -7.59
CA THR A 88 -3.97 15.35 -8.54
C THR A 88 -5.40 15.62 -9.01
N ILE A 89 -6.33 14.70 -8.78
CA ILE A 89 -7.77 14.88 -9.05
C ILE A 89 -8.42 15.72 -7.94
N TRP A 90 -8.94 16.89 -8.31
CA TRP A 90 -9.73 17.76 -7.44
C TRP A 90 -10.47 18.83 -8.27
N PRO A 91 -11.51 19.50 -7.73
CA PRO A 91 -12.37 20.40 -8.51
C PRO A 91 -11.71 21.61 -9.17
N GLY A 92 -10.59 22.10 -8.63
CA GLY A 92 -9.87 23.24 -9.20
C GLY A 92 -8.78 22.86 -10.21
N MET A 93 -8.63 21.59 -10.58
CA MET A 93 -7.71 21.18 -11.64
C MET A 93 -8.19 21.62 -13.04
N ASN A 94 -7.28 21.73 -14.00
CA ASN A 94 -7.70 21.92 -15.39
C ASN A 94 -8.42 20.66 -15.90
N GLY A 95 -9.51 20.84 -16.64
CA GLY A 95 -10.28 19.72 -17.19
C GLY A 95 -11.19 19.01 -16.19
N TRP A 96 -11.42 19.58 -14.98
CA TRP A 96 -12.33 19.02 -13.99
C TRP A 96 -13.72 18.66 -14.55
N GLU A 97 -14.29 19.49 -15.42
CA GLU A 97 -15.59 19.22 -16.03
C GLU A 97 -15.62 17.87 -16.77
N ALA A 98 -14.56 17.55 -17.55
CA ALA A 98 -14.45 16.28 -18.24
C ALA A 98 -14.30 15.11 -17.27
N VAL A 99 -13.54 15.29 -16.19
CA VAL A 99 -13.33 14.28 -15.13
C VAL A 99 -14.63 14.02 -14.36
N SER A 100 -15.35 15.07 -13.99
CA SER A 100 -16.66 15.01 -13.35
C SER A 100 -17.70 14.31 -14.23
N ASN A 101 -17.74 14.63 -15.53
CA ASN A 101 -18.63 13.97 -16.48
C ASN A 101 -18.27 12.50 -16.68
N TRP A 102 -16.98 12.16 -16.71
CA TRP A 102 -16.52 10.77 -16.74
C TRP A 102 -16.95 10.02 -15.47
N ALA A 103 -16.80 10.61 -14.29
CA ALA A 103 -17.27 10.00 -13.04
C ALA A 103 -18.79 9.74 -13.06
N ALA A 104 -19.57 10.72 -13.51
CA ALA A 104 -21.03 10.60 -13.64
C ALA A 104 -21.45 9.52 -14.66
N ALA A 105 -20.73 9.37 -15.77
CA ALA A 105 -21.04 8.40 -16.81
C ALA A 105 -20.78 6.94 -16.43
N ASN A 106 -20.03 6.70 -15.34
CA ASN A 106 -19.63 5.37 -14.91
C ASN A 106 -20.20 4.99 -13.53
N GLU A 107 -21.42 5.45 -13.22
CA GLU A 107 -22.11 5.21 -11.93
C GLU A 107 -22.11 3.75 -11.47
N LYS A 108 -22.08 2.80 -12.42
CA LYS A 108 -22.03 1.37 -12.11
C LYS A 108 -20.79 0.97 -11.30
N MET A 109 -19.67 1.65 -11.51
CA MET A 109 -18.46 1.43 -10.71
C MET A 109 -18.69 1.87 -9.26
N ALA A 110 -19.36 3.01 -9.03
CA ALA A 110 -19.68 3.47 -7.68
C ALA A 110 -20.65 2.53 -6.95
N GLU A 111 -21.64 1.97 -7.66
CA GLU A 111 -22.53 0.94 -7.12
C GLU A 111 -21.75 -0.28 -6.64
N VAL A 112 -20.83 -0.78 -7.48
CA VAL A 112 -20.05 -1.99 -7.16
C VAL A 112 -19.08 -1.76 -6.01
N ILE A 113 -18.37 -0.62 -5.98
CA ILE A 113 -17.51 -0.26 -4.83
C ILE A 113 -18.33 -0.27 -3.53
N THR A 114 -19.54 0.29 -3.56
CA THR A 114 -20.44 0.34 -2.40
C THR A 114 -20.95 -1.05 -2.02
N GLU A 115 -21.25 -1.91 -2.99
CA GLU A 115 -21.72 -3.28 -2.76
C GLU A 115 -20.64 -4.14 -2.06
N VAL A 116 -19.38 -4.01 -2.50
CA VAL A 116 -18.30 -4.93 -2.11
C VAL A 116 -17.47 -4.43 -0.93
N GLN A 117 -17.69 -3.20 -0.46
CA GLN A 117 -16.93 -2.59 0.65
C GLN A 117 -16.92 -3.43 1.94
N GLY A 118 -17.95 -4.24 2.20
CA GLY A 118 -18.07 -5.06 3.40
C GLY A 118 -17.45 -6.46 3.30
N ARG A 119 -16.91 -6.82 2.13
CA ARG A 119 -16.28 -8.14 1.93
C ARG A 119 -14.93 -8.20 2.66
N PRO A 120 -14.51 -9.39 3.13
CA PRO A 120 -13.31 -9.52 3.96
C PRO A 120 -11.98 -9.32 3.21
N LEU A 121 -11.96 -9.59 1.89
CA LEU A 121 -10.75 -9.72 1.10
C LEU A 121 -10.98 -9.23 -0.34
N LEU A 122 -9.97 -8.56 -0.93
CA LEU A 122 -10.01 -8.21 -2.35
C LEU A 122 -9.98 -9.49 -3.19
N GLY A 123 -8.97 -10.34 -2.95
CA GLY A 123 -8.97 -11.72 -3.41
C GLY A 123 -8.62 -11.87 -4.88
N MET A 124 -7.71 -11.03 -5.40
CA MET A 124 -7.20 -11.22 -6.74
C MET A 124 -6.40 -12.53 -6.81
N ARG A 125 -6.74 -13.39 -7.77
CA ARG A 125 -6.13 -14.72 -7.89
C ARG A 125 -4.72 -14.64 -8.45
N TYR A 126 -3.83 -15.47 -7.91
CA TYR A 126 -2.47 -15.62 -8.39
C TYR A 126 -2.44 -16.49 -9.65
N GLY A 127 -1.83 -15.99 -10.71
CA GLY A 127 -1.57 -16.76 -11.91
C GLY A 127 -2.58 -16.60 -13.02
N ARG A 128 -2.08 -16.69 -14.26
CA ARG A 128 -2.89 -16.55 -15.49
C ARG A 128 -3.95 -17.63 -15.61
N SER A 129 -3.68 -18.82 -15.08
CA SER A 129 -4.58 -19.97 -15.15
C SER A 129 -5.83 -19.81 -14.25
N ASN A 130 -5.78 -18.89 -13.29
CA ASN A 130 -6.81 -18.73 -12.25
C ASN A 130 -7.74 -17.52 -12.47
N VAL A 131 -7.60 -16.84 -13.61
CA VAL A 131 -8.46 -15.70 -13.99
C VAL A 131 -9.18 -15.96 -15.32
N PRO A 132 -10.35 -15.34 -15.56
CA PRO A 132 -11.02 -15.41 -16.85
C PRO A 132 -10.12 -14.95 -18.00
N ALA A 133 -10.26 -15.59 -19.17
CA ALA A 133 -9.45 -15.27 -20.35
C ALA A 133 -9.52 -13.78 -20.73
N ALA A 134 -10.70 -13.17 -20.63
CA ALA A 134 -10.90 -11.74 -20.90
C ALA A 134 -10.03 -10.83 -20.01
N TRP A 135 -9.81 -11.21 -18.75
CA TRP A 135 -8.95 -10.47 -17.84
C TRP A 135 -7.49 -10.61 -18.23
N SER A 136 -7.06 -11.85 -18.50
CA SER A 136 -5.68 -12.12 -18.89
C SER A 136 -5.28 -11.49 -20.24
N GLN A 137 -6.24 -11.27 -21.13
CA GLN A 137 -6.06 -10.57 -22.41
C GLN A 137 -5.98 -9.05 -22.24
N ALA A 138 -6.54 -8.53 -21.15
CA ALA A 138 -6.49 -7.11 -20.77
C ALA A 138 -5.36 -6.82 -19.75
N ASP A 139 -4.44 -7.77 -19.53
CA ASP A 139 -3.38 -7.72 -18.51
C ASP A 139 -3.88 -7.47 -17.08
N ILE A 140 -5.12 -7.88 -16.77
CA ILE A 140 -5.69 -7.82 -15.42
C ILE A 140 -5.46 -9.16 -14.72
N LEU A 141 -4.22 -9.38 -14.28
CA LEU A 141 -3.84 -10.56 -13.51
C LEU A 141 -2.71 -10.25 -12.54
N ILE A 142 -2.46 -11.18 -11.63
CA ILE A 142 -1.15 -11.33 -11.01
C ILE A 142 -0.41 -12.37 -11.85
N ASP A 143 0.59 -11.94 -12.62
CA ASP A 143 1.35 -12.82 -13.51
C ASP A 143 2.47 -13.50 -12.72
N VAL A 144 2.25 -14.78 -12.41
CA VAL A 144 3.22 -15.64 -11.71
C VAL A 144 4.09 -16.31 -12.75
N ALA A 145 5.39 -16.04 -12.71
CA ALA A 145 6.36 -16.48 -13.71
C ALA A 145 6.07 -15.96 -15.15
N PRO A 146 5.99 -14.64 -15.38
CA PRO A 146 5.80 -14.08 -16.70
C PRO A 146 6.89 -14.57 -17.67
N GLY A 147 6.47 -15.08 -18.83
CA GLY A 147 7.37 -15.68 -19.81
C GLY A 147 8.01 -17.01 -19.36
N GLY A 148 7.52 -17.62 -18.28
CA GLY A 148 8.02 -18.87 -17.71
C GLY A 148 9.18 -18.70 -16.71
N ASP A 149 9.58 -17.47 -16.38
CA ASP A 149 10.66 -17.21 -15.42
C ASP A 149 10.12 -17.22 -13.99
N LEU A 150 10.30 -18.34 -13.27
CA LEU A 150 9.87 -18.50 -11.88
C LEU A 150 10.43 -17.43 -10.95
N ALA A 151 11.53 -16.75 -11.26
CA ALA A 151 12.05 -15.68 -10.41
C ALA A 151 11.22 -14.39 -10.47
N LEU A 152 10.23 -14.31 -11.35
CA LEU A 152 9.42 -13.12 -11.60
C LEU A 152 7.97 -13.31 -11.15
N ILE A 153 7.44 -12.30 -10.48
CA ILE A 153 6.01 -12.09 -10.25
C ILE A 153 5.72 -10.64 -10.64
N ALA A 154 4.64 -10.40 -11.35
CA ALA A 154 4.20 -9.07 -11.77
C ALA A 154 2.74 -8.82 -11.39
N TYR A 155 2.41 -7.57 -11.10
CA TYR A 155 1.08 -7.16 -10.64
C TYR A 155 0.42 -6.15 -11.61
N PRO A 156 0.31 -6.45 -12.92
CA PRO A 156 -0.23 -5.49 -13.90
C PRO A 156 -1.68 -5.07 -13.60
N TYR A 157 -2.45 -5.89 -12.87
CA TYR A 157 -3.80 -5.51 -12.45
C TYR A 157 -3.84 -4.26 -11.54
N LEU A 158 -2.73 -3.88 -10.90
CA LEU A 158 -2.64 -2.65 -10.10
C LEU A 158 -2.87 -1.39 -10.95
N ASP A 159 -2.53 -1.41 -12.24
CA ASP A 159 -2.85 -0.31 -13.16
C ASP A 159 -4.36 -0.12 -13.31
N ALA A 160 -5.13 -1.22 -13.32
CA ALA A 160 -6.60 -1.14 -13.31
C ALA A 160 -7.13 -0.59 -11.98
N MET A 161 -6.51 -0.98 -10.85
CA MET A 161 -6.85 -0.43 -9.54
C MET A 161 -6.59 1.06 -9.46
N ASP A 162 -5.48 1.56 -10.01
CA ASP A 162 -5.17 2.99 -10.11
C ASP A 162 -6.29 3.78 -10.83
N VAL A 163 -6.85 3.22 -11.90
CA VAL A 163 -7.99 3.83 -12.60
C VAL A 163 -9.26 3.80 -11.75
N ILE A 164 -9.55 2.69 -11.06
CA ILE A 164 -10.71 2.57 -10.16
C ILE A 164 -10.62 3.60 -9.02
N ILE A 165 -9.44 3.82 -8.45
CA ILE A 165 -9.22 4.76 -7.34
C ILE A 165 -9.28 6.20 -7.84
N SER A 166 -8.75 6.46 -9.04
CA SER A 166 -8.88 7.77 -9.70
C SER A 166 -10.35 8.11 -9.98
N TYR A 167 -11.13 7.13 -10.45
CA TYR A 167 -12.59 7.25 -10.59
C TYR A 167 -13.24 7.55 -9.24
N ALA A 168 -12.92 6.77 -8.19
CA ALA A 168 -13.50 6.95 -6.87
C ALA A 168 -13.18 8.33 -6.29
N THR A 169 -11.98 8.84 -6.52
CA THR A 169 -11.59 10.20 -6.12
C THR A 169 -12.40 11.27 -6.86
N ALA A 170 -12.57 11.12 -8.18
CA ALA A 170 -13.38 12.02 -8.99
C ALA A 170 -14.85 12.03 -8.55
N GLU A 171 -15.45 10.86 -8.34
CA GLU A 171 -16.83 10.73 -7.90
C GLU A 171 -17.03 11.27 -6.47
N PHE A 172 -16.06 11.06 -5.58
CA PHE A 172 -16.08 11.63 -4.23
C PHE A 172 -16.14 13.16 -4.28
N TYR A 173 -15.24 13.81 -5.01
CA TYR A 173 -15.25 15.27 -5.15
C TYR A 173 -16.48 15.78 -5.91
N ARG A 174 -16.99 15.05 -6.90
CA ARG A 174 -18.21 15.41 -7.64
C ARG A 174 -19.42 15.51 -6.69
N ARG A 175 -19.58 14.55 -5.78
CA ARG A 175 -20.65 14.58 -4.76
C ARG A 175 -20.47 15.71 -3.75
N LEU A 176 -19.22 16.03 -3.37
CA LEU A 176 -18.94 17.19 -2.52
C LEU A 176 -19.32 18.51 -3.21
N GLU A 177 -18.99 18.68 -4.50
CA GLU A 177 -19.39 19.85 -5.29
C GLU A 177 -20.92 19.95 -5.45
N ALA A 178 -21.62 18.81 -5.50
CA ALA A 178 -23.08 18.76 -5.51
C ALA A 178 -23.72 19.06 -4.13
N GLY A 179 -22.94 19.23 -3.07
CA GLY A 179 -23.42 19.45 -1.70
C GLY A 179 -23.95 18.18 -1.01
N GLU A 180 -23.70 17.01 -1.59
CA GLU A 180 -24.15 15.71 -1.07
C GLU A 180 -23.15 15.15 -0.05
N TYR A 181 -22.80 15.92 0.98
CA TYR A 181 -21.65 15.62 1.85
C TYR A 181 -21.71 14.23 2.51
N THR A 182 -22.88 13.83 3.03
CA THR A 182 -23.03 12.51 3.67
C THR A 182 -22.80 11.38 2.66
N SER A 183 -23.45 11.43 1.48
CA SER A 183 -23.31 10.39 0.45
C SER A 183 -21.89 10.38 -0.15
N ALA A 184 -21.24 11.54 -0.21
CA ALA A 184 -19.86 11.67 -0.66
C ALA A 184 -18.93 10.90 0.28
N PHE A 185 -19.00 11.15 1.58
CA PHE A 185 -18.13 10.45 2.54
C PHE A 185 -18.50 8.97 2.73
N GLU A 186 -19.77 8.60 2.64
CA GLU A 186 -20.18 7.18 2.62
C GLU A 186 -19.52 6.44 1.46
N PHE A 187 -19.52 7.04 0.26
CA PHE A 187 -18.82 6.51 -0.90
C PHE A 187 -17.29 6.54 -0.74
N GLY A 188 -16.77 7.63 -0.17
CA GLY A 188 -15.35 7.77 0.13
C GLY A 188 -14.85 6.64 1.05
N LEU A 189 -15.60 6.36 2.11
CA LEU A 189 -15.33 5.25 3.02
C LEU A 189 -15.41 3.90 2.31
N ALA A 190 -16.35 3.72 1.38
CA ALA A 190 -16.48 2.47 0.63
C ALA A 190 -15.19 2.15 -0.14
N TYR A 191 -14.58 3.11 -0.84
CA TYR A 191 -13.33 2.83 -1.57
C TYR A 191 -12.11 2.72 -0.64
N LEU A 192 -12.07 3.43 0.50
CA LEU A 192 -11.05 3.19 1.54
C LEU A 192 -11.14 1.75 2.07
N ARG A 193 -12.34 1.20 2.23
CA ARG A 193 -12.56 -0.20 2.63
C ARG A 193 -12.04 -1.18 1.57
N ILE A 194 -12.19 -0.88 0.28
CA ILE A 194 -11.59 -1.70 -0.80
C ILE A 194 -10.06 -1.71 -0.71
N LEU A 195 -9.44 -0.55 -0.54
CA LEU A 195 -7.98 -0.46 -0.35
C LEU A 195 -7.53 -1.24 0.90
N ARG A 196 -8.30 -1.16 1.99
CA ARG A 196 -8.06 -1.94 3.21
C ARG A 196 -8.20 -3.45 2.98
N GLN A 197 -9.13 -3.90 2.14
CA GLN A 197 -9.24 -5.31 1.74
C GLN A 197 -8.01 -5.77 0.92
N GLY A 198 -7.44 -4.90 0.08
CA GLY A 198 -6.20 -5.18 -0.65
C GLY A 198 -4.98 -5.31 0.24
N CYS A 199 -4.97 -4.64 1.41
CA CYS A 199 -3.94 -4.84 2.43
C CYS A 199 -3.96 -6.27 3.03
N GLU A 200 -4.92 -7.14 2.69
CA GLU A 200 -4.92 -8.55 3.11
C GLU A 200 -4.26 -9.48 2.08
N GLN A 201 -3.74 -8.96 0.96
CA GLN A 201 -3.00 -9.75 -0.02
C GLN A 201 -1.67 -10.28 0.58
N ASP A 202 -1.21 -11.42 0.06
CA ASP A 202 -0.11 -12.18 0.66
C ASP A 202 1.28 -11.83 0.14
N MET A 203 1.38 -11.17 -1.02
CA MET A 203 2.66 -10.73 -1.54
C MET A 203 3.06 -9.37 -0.98
N LEU A 204 4.34 -9.19 -0.66
CA LEU A 204 4.88 -7.98 -0.05
C LEU A 204 4.66 -6.74 -0.93
N ASP A 205 5.10 -6.77 -2.19
CA ASP A 205 5.01 -5.63 -3.11
C ASP A 205 3.55 -5.17 -3.31
N GLU A 206 2.63 -6.13 -3.46
CA GLU A 206 1.19 -5.89 -3.60
C GLU A 206 0.60 -5.26 -2.33
N LYS A 207 0.90 -5.84 -1.16
CA LYS A 207 0.44 -5.33 0.14
C LYS A 207 0.98 -3.92 0.41
N LEU A 208 2.26 -3.67 0.14
CA LEU A 208 2.88 -2.34 0.27
C LEU A 208 2.17 -1.31 -0.62
N TRP A 209 1.87 -1.65 -1.87
CA TRP A 209 1.12 -0.78 -2.76
C TRP A 209 -0.25 -0.39 -2.18
N PHE A 210 -1.00 -1.36 -1.63
CA PHE A 210 -2.30 -1.07 -1.02
C PHE A 210 -2.18 -0.22 0.25
N MET A 211 -1.19 -0.50 1.11
CA MET A 211 -0.98 0.26 2.34
C MET A 211 -0.56 1.71 2.06
N ASP A 212 0.32 1.93 1.09
CA ASP A 212 0.71 3.27 0.65
C ASP A 212 -0.48 4.00 0.04
N THR A 213 -1.19 3.37 -0.89
CA THR A 213 -2.34 3.97 -1.56
C THR A 213 -3.49 4.29 -0.60
N LEU A 214 -3.73 3.43 0.40
CA LEU A 214 -4.68 3.70 1.47
C LEU A 214 -4.26 4.90 2.32
N SER A 215 -2.98 5.01 2.67
CA SER A 215 -2.42 6.16 3.41
C SER A 215 -2.61 7.46 2.62
N VAL A 216 -2.32 7.43 1.31
CA VAL A 216 -2.52 8.57 0.42
C VAL A 216 -4.00 8.93 0.29
N ALA A 217 -4.90 7.95 0.21
CA ALA A 217 -6.34 8.17 0.17
C ALA A 217 -6.86 8.82 1.45
N PHE A 218 -6.34 8.46 2.63
CA PHE A 218 -6.62 9.18 3.88
C PHE A 218 -6.20 10.65 3.80
N SER A 219 -5.01 10.93 3.26
CA SER A 219 -4.59 12.30 3.01
C SER A 219 -5.54 13.04 2.04
N THR A 220 -6.07 12.37 1.01
CA THR A 220 -7.07 12.97 0.09
C THR A 220 -8.39 13.26 0.79
N HIS A 221 -8.82 12.41 1.72
CA HIS A 221 -9.97 12.72 2.57
C HIS A 221 -9.71 13.95 3.44
N ARG A 222 -8.52 14.09 4.03
CA ARG A 222 -8.16 15.29 4.80
C ARG A 222 -8.16 16.55 3.93
N ASP A 223 -7.65 16.49 2.70
CA ASP A 223 -7.75 17.60 1.74
C ASP A 223 -9.20 18.03 1.53
N ALA A 224 -10.11 17.07 1.32
CA ALA A 224 -11.53 17.35 1.14
C ALA A 224 -12.15 17.95 2.41
N MET A 225 -11.84 17.41 3.59
CA MET A 225 -12.31 18.00 4.86
C MET A 225 -11.83 19.44 5.03
N TYR A 226 -10.61 19.75 4.62
CA TYR A 226 -10.07 21.10 4.69
C TYR A 226 -10.72 22.04 3.65
N ALA A 227 -10.79 21.62 2.38
CA ALA A 227 -11.34 22.41 1.28
C ALA A 227 -12.83 22.76 1.47
N TYR A 228 -13.58 21.86 2.12
CA TYR A 228 -15.00 22.01 2.38
C TYR A 228 -15.29 22.26 3.86
N LEU A 229 -14.28 22.70 4.63
CA LEU A 229 -14.38 22.85 6.09
C LEU A 229 -15.64 23.60 6.48
N ASP A 230 -15.90 24.76 5.88
CA ASP A 230 -17.01 25.67 6.18
C ASP A 230 -18.39 25.18 5.68
N ARG A 231 -18.40 24.18 4.78
CA ARG A 231 -19.61 23.74 4.07
C ARG A 231 -20.20 22.44 4.63
N ILE A 232 -19.36 21.57 5.18
CA ILE A 232 -19.78 20.26 5.70
C ILE A 232 -20.33 20.43 7.13
N PRO A 233 -21.53 19.88 7.42
CA PRO A 233 -22.11 19.96 8.77
C PRO A 233 -21.26 19.25 9.85
N SER A 234 -21.25 19.81 11.06
CA SER A 234 -20.57 19.23 12.23
C SER A 234 -20.94 17.76 12.48
N ASP A 235 -22.20 17.37 12.29
CA ASP A 235 -22.66 16.01 12.55
C ASP A 235 -22.05 14.98 11.58
N VAL A 236 -21.77 15.38 10.34
CA VAL A 236 -21.07 14.53 9.36
C VAL A 236 -19.65 14.25 9.86
N TYR A 237 -18.89 15.30 10.19
CA TYR A 237 -17.54 15.17 10.73
C TYR A 237 -17.50 14.35 12.03
N LYS A 238 -18.46 14.56 12.92
CA LYS A 238 -18.58 13.79 14.16
C LYS A 238 -18.82 12.31 13.87
N ASN A 239 -19.69 11.97 12.91
CA ASN A 239 -19.91 10.59 12.51
C ASN A 239 -18.61 9.97 11.98
N LEU A 240 -17.87 10.70 11.14
CA LEU A 240 -16.60 10.26 10.59
C LEU A 240 -15.55 9.95 11.67
N GLY A 241 -15.37 10.83 12.64
CA GLY A 241 -14.38 10.67 13.72
C GLY A 241 -14.78 9.66 14.81
N THR A 242 -16.06 9.27 14.90
CA THR A 242 -16.53 8.39 16.00
C THR A 242 -17.06 7.03 15.56
N LYS A 243 -17.52 6.88 14.32
CA LYS A 243 -18.24 5.69 13.85
C LYS A 243 -17.76 5.13 12.52
N GLU A 244 -17.13 5.95 11.67
CA GLU A 244 -16.71 5.48 10.34
C GLU A 244 -15.22 5.18 10.24
N TYR A 245 -14.34 6.20 10.17
CA TYR A 245 -12.89 5.97 10.05
C TYR A 245 -12.31 5.06 11.14
N PRO A 246 -12.77 5.11 12.41
CA PRO A 246 -12.35 4.16 13.44
C PRO A 246 -12.67 2.68 13.16
N PHE A 247 -13.51 2.38 12.17
CA PHE A 247 -14.07 1.05 11.88
C PHE A 247 -14.11 0.78 10.36
N LEU A 248 -13.01 1.06 9.65
CA LEU A 248 -12.85 0.67 8.23
C LEU A 248 -13.11 -0.84 8.08
N LYS A 249 -12.48 -1.65 8.92
CA LYS A 249 -12.85 -3.04 9.18
C LYS A 249 -13.31 -3.16 10.63
N ALA A 250 -14.33 -3.96 10.92
CA ALA A 250 -14.81 -4.15 12.29
C ALA A 250 -13.73 -4.72 13.24
N THR A 251 -12.73 -5.39 12.66
CA THR A 251 -11.56 -5.95 13.35
C THR A 251 -10.37 -5.00 13.43
N ASP A 252 -10.39 -3.86 12.72
CA ASP A 252 -9.35 -2.84 12.83
C ASP A 252 -9.52 -2.13 14.18
N ASP A 253 -8.79 -2.62 15.18
CA ASP A 253 -8.64 -1.96 16.45
C ASP A 253 -7.50 -0.94 16.41
N GLN A 254 -7.10 -0.44 17.57
CA GLN A 254 -5.97 0.47 17.63
C GLN A 254 -4.68 -0.23 17.14
N ARG A 255 -4.01 0.38 16.15
CA ARG A 255 -2.71 -0.04 15.58
C ARG A 255 -2.76 -1.19 14.58
N LEU A 256 -3.92 -1.48 13.98
CA LEU A 256 -4.07 -2.54 12.99
C LEU A 256 -3.47 -3.87 13.47
N ARG A 257 -3.73 -4.27 14.73
CA ARG A 257 -3.09 -5.46 15.33
C ARG A 257 -3.35 -6.76 14.59
N ARG A 258 -4.38 -6.77 13.74
CA ARG A 258 -4.87 -7.93 12.98
C ARG A 258 -4.58 -7.84 11.48
N LEU A 259 -3.74 -6.88 11.06
CA LEU A 259 -3.15 -6.93 9.74
C LEU A 259 -2.08 -8.02 9.76
N GLU A 260 -2.18 -9.03 8.92
CA GLU A 260 -1.24 -10.17 8.88
C GLU A 260 0.04 -9.81 8.10
N LEU A 261 1.19 -10.38 8.48
CA LEU A 261 2.44 -10.26 7.72
C LEU A 261 2.28 -11.00 6.36
N PRO A 262 2.81 -10.48 5.24
CA PRO A 262 2.79 -11.17 3.96
C PRO A 262 3.65 -12.44 4.00
N GLU A 263 3.09 -13.53 3.49
CA GLU A 263 3.68 -14.88 3.50
C GLU A 263 3.89 -15.44 2.09
N GLY A 264 3.36 -14.77 1.06
CA GLY A 264 3.42 -15.23 -0.33
C GLY A 264 4.85 -15.31 -0.85
N ASP A 265 5.70 -14.33 -0.53
CA ASP A 265 7.11 -14.32 -0.88
C ASP A 265 7.86 -15.52 -0.27
N ARG A 266 7.51 -15.97 0.94
CA ARG A 266 8.12 -17.16 1.55
C ARG A 266 7.84 -18.40 0.72
N ILE A 267 6.58 -18.59 0.31
CA ILE A 267 6.15 -19.71 -0.55
C ILE A 267 6.88 -19.66 -1.89
N HIS A 268 7.02 -18.46 -2.47
CA HIS A 268 7.74 -18.25 -3.71
C HIS A 268 9.21 -18.63 -3.59
N ILE A 269 9.91 -18.14 -2.55
CA ILE A 269 11.31 -18.45 -2.28
C ILE A 269 11.50 -19.94 -2.02
N GLU A 270 10.60 -20.58 -1.28
CA GLU A 270 10.66 -22.01 -1.00
C GLU A 270 10.65 -22.82 -2.31
N LEU A 271 9.79 -22.48 -3.25
CA LEU A 271 9.72 -23.15 -4.54
C LEU A 271 10.96 -22.85 -5.42
N LEU A 272 11.51 -21.63 -5.36
CA LEU A 272 12.78 -21.32 -6.03
C LEU A 272 13.92 -22.19 -5.48
N LEU A 273 13.95 -22.43 -4.17
CA LEU A 273 14.90 -23.35 -3.54
C LEU A 273 14.64 -24.80 -4.00
N GLU A 274 13.40 -25.28 -4.02
CA GLU A 274 13.08 -26.63 -4.51
C GLU A 274 13.52 -26.84 -5.97
N SER A 275 13.38 -25.80 -6.81
CA SER A 275 13.75 -25.82 -8.21
C SER A 275 15.27 -25.78 -8.43
N ALA A 276 16.00 -25.14 -7.51
CA ALA A 276 17.45 -24.92 -7.62
C ALA A 276 18.31 -26.07 -7.06
N PHE A 277 17.70 -27.07 -6.43
CA PHE A 277 18.39 -28.18 -5.76
C PHE A 277 18.11 -29.52 -6.44
N ASP A 278 19.04 -30.47 -6.28
CA ASP A 278 18.92 -31.82 -6.81
C ASP A 278 18.12 -32.75 -5.87
N SER A 279 17.87 -33.98 -6.31
CA SER A 279 17.13 -34.98 -5.52
C SER A 279 17.84 -35.45 -4.24
N ARG A 280 19.11 -35.05 -4.03
CA ARG A 280 19.90 -35.31 -2.82
C ARG A 280 19.91 -34.10 -1.88
N GLY A 281 19.18 -33.04 -2.22
CA GLY A 281 19.12 -31.80 -1.45
C GLY A 281 20.41 -30.98 -1.51
N GLN A 282 21.25 -31.20 -2.52
CA GLN A 282 22.42 -30.36 -2.82
C GLN A 282 22.08 -29.33 -3.91
N ALA A 283 22.71 -28.17 -3.88
CA ALA A 283 22.48 -27.15 -4.90
C ALA A 283 22.92 -27.66 -6.28
N ASP A 284 22.00 -27.67 -7.25
CA ASP A 284 22.33 -27.96 -8.64
C ASP A 284 23.05 -26.73 -9.21
N ARG A 285 24.33 -26.89 -9.55
CA ARG A 285 25.19 -25.77 -9.95
C ARG A 285 24.63 -24.95 -11.11
N GLU A 286 24.00 -25.58 -12.09
CA GLU A 286 23.48 -24.89 -13.28
C GLU A 286 22.18 -24.18 -12.95
N LYS A 287 21.21 -24.90 -12.36
CA LYS A 287 19.90 -24.33 -12.00
C LYS A 287 20.02 -23.22 -10.95
N PHE A 288 20.85 -23.43 -9.94
CA PHE A 288 21.11 -22.45 -8.88
C PHE A 288 21.72 -21.16 -9.45
N ALA A 289 22.66 -21.27 -10.39
CA ALA A 289 23.26 -20.12 -11.05
C ALA A 289 22.29 -19.39 -11.99
N GLU A 290 21.40 -20.13 -12.64
CA GLU A 290 20.37 -19.58 -13.51
C GLU A 290 19.33 -18.78 -12.71
N ILE A 291 18.71 -19.40 -11.70
CA ILE A 291 17.63 -18.80 -10.91
C ILE A 291 18.13 -17.59 -10.13
N PHE A 292 19.13 -17.77 -9.26
CA PHE A 292 19.60 -16.68 -8.39
C PHE A 292 20.47 -15.66 -9.13
N GLY A 293 21.12 -16.07 -10.23
CA GLY A 293 21.81 -15.14 -11.13
C GLY A 293 20.83 -14.19 -11.83
N SER A 294 19.70 -14.70 -12.31
CA SER A 294 18.62 -13.88 -12.90
C SER A 294 17.97 -12.97 -11.86
N LEU A 295 17.67 -13.49 -10.67
CA LEU A 295 17.10 -12.72 -9.57
C LEU A 295 18.02 -11.56 -9.13
N GLN A 296 19.33 -11.80 -8.98
CA GLN A 296 20.29 -10.75 -8.63
C GLN A 296 20.52 -9.74 -9.78
N ALA A 297 20.55 -10.22 -11.03
CA ALA A 297 20.67 -9.37 -12.21
C ALA A 297 19.50 -8.40 -12.39
N ARG A 298 18.36 -8.65 -11.74
CA ARG A 298 17.22 -7.73 -11.65
C ARG A 298 17.49 -6.61 -10.65
N GLN A 299 17.89 -6.95 -9.43
CA GLN A 299 18.19 -5.97 -8.39
C GLN A 299 19.42 -5.11 -8.75
N LYS A 300 20.41 -5.66 -9.46
CA LYS A 300 21.65 -4.97 -9.87
C LYS A 300 22.00 -5.22 -11.35
N PRO A 301 21.35 -4.50 -12.30
CA PRO A 301 21.46 -4.76 -13.73
C PRO A 301 22.88 -4.66 -14.30
N PHE A 302 23.72 -3.78 -13.74
CA PHE A 302 25.08 -3.53 -14.24
C PHE A 302 26.11 -4.62 -13.88
N GLY A 303 25.74 -5.62 -13.07
CA GLY A 303 26.63 -6.73 -12.66
C GLY A 303 26.51 -8.02 -13.48
N ARG A 304 25.58 -8.08 -14.45
CA ARG A 304 25.05 -9.29 -15.12
C ARG A 304 26.06 -10.34 -15.59
N PHE A 305 27.21 -9.93 -16.11
CA PHE A 305 28.19 -10.86 -16.70
C PHE A 305 29.03 -11.62 -15.66
N GLY A 306 29.14 -11.12 -14.43
CA GLY A 306 29.83 -11.78 -13.32
C GLY A 306 28.93 -12.64 -12.44
N THR A 307 27.62 -12.38 -12.46
CA THR A 307 26.63 -12.89 -11.51
C THR A 307 26.46 -14.41 -11.61
N LYS A 308 26.22 -14.96 -12.80
CA LYS A 308 26.00 -16.42 -12.97
C LYS A 308 27.20 -17.25 -12.50
N LYS A 309 28.43 -16.82 -12.84
CA LYS A 309 29.66 -17.51 -12.41
C LYS A 309 29.85 -17.45 -10.89
N GLN A 310 29.48 -16.33 -10.27
CA GLN A 310 29.49 -16.19 -8.81
C GLN A 310 28.49 -17.16 -8.15
N TRP A 311 27.25 -17.23 -8.64
CA TRP A 311 26.23 -18.15 -8.10
C TRP A 311 26.58 -19.62 -8.32
N ALA A 312 27.16 -19.97 -9.47
CA ALA A 312 27.68 -21.32 -9.72
C ALA A 312 28.78 -21.71 -8.72
N ARG A 313 29.59 -20.74 -8.25
CA ARG A 313 30.58 -20.98 -7.19
C ARG A 313 29.93 -21.05 -5.82
N LEU A 314 28.95 -20.19 -5.53
CA LEU A 314 28.22 -20.21 -4.26
C LEU A 314 27.47 -21.52 -4.05
N ALA A 315 26.94 -22.13 -5.11
CA ALA A 315 26.30 -23.46 -5.06
C ALA A 315 27.19 -24.52 -4.40
N GLU A 316 28.52 -24.46 -4.57
CA GLU A 316 29.47 -25.42 -3.98
C GLU A 316 29.59 -25.28 -2.44
N TYR A 317 29.24 -24.12 -1.88
CA TYR A 317 29.37 -23.81 -0.45
C TYR A 317 28.01 -23.54 0.22
N HIS A 318 26.94 -23.55 -0.56
CA HIS A 318 25.60 -23.32 -0.05
C HIS A 318 25.15 -24.49 0.83
N SER A 319 24.32 -24.19 1.82
CA SER A 319 23.72 -25.22 2.66
C SER A 319 22.76 -26.11 1.87
N THR A 320 22.40 -27.26 2.43
CA THR A 320 21.40 -28.18 1.86
C THR A 320 20.01 -27.54 1.77
N LEU A 321 19.13 -28.14 0.96
CA LEU A 321 17.75 -27.68 0.78
C LEU A 321 17.01 -27.60 2.13
N ASP A 322 17.03 -28.68 2.91
CA ASP A 322 16.33 -28.77 4.19
C ASP A 322 16.77 -27.67 5.17
N LEU A 323 18.08 -27.48 5.33
CA LEU A 323 18.62 -26.43 6.19
C LEU A 323 18.32 -25.02 5.67
N SER A 324 18.17 -24.86 4.35
CA SER A 324 17.80 -23.58 3.75
C SER A 324 16.32 -23.27 3.99
N LYS A 325 15.44 -24.27 3.92
CA LYS A 325 14.02 -24.13 4.26
C LYS A 325 13.81 -23.84 5.74
N GLU A 326 14.49 -24.57 6.62
CA GLU A 326 14.48 -24.31 8.07
C GLU A 326 14.91 -22.87 8.37
N LYS A 327 15.98 -22.38 7.73
CA LYS A 327 16.44 -21.00 7.93
C LYS A 327 15.51 -19.95 7.35
N LEU A 328 14.82 -20.26 6.24
CA LEU A 328 13.79 -19.39 5.69
C LEU A 328 12.59 -19.29 6.66
N GLU A 329 12.17 -20.42 7.23
CA GLU A 329 11.12 -20.47 8.27
C GLU A 329 11.53 -19.69 9.52
N ASP A 330 12.75 -19.91 10.06
CA ASP A 330 13.29 -19.16 11.20
C ASP A 330 13.24 -17.63 10.98
N VAL A 331 13.58 -17.17 9.77
CA VAL A 331 13.54 -15.76 9.40
C VAL A 331 12.12 -15.21 9.47
N TYR A 332 11.15 -15.87 8.81
CA TYR A 332 9.76 -15.43 8.84
C TYR A 332 9.12 -15.56 10.22
N ASP A 333 9.47 -16.58 11.00
CA ASP A 333 9.04 -16.75 12.38
C ASP A 333 9.50 -15.60 13.28
N ASP A 334 10.74 -15.14 13.14
CA ASP A 334 11.26 -13.97 13.86
C ASP A 334 10.51 -12.70 13.45
N TRP A 335 10.27 -12.49 12.16
CA TRP A 335 9.46 -11.37 11.68
C TRP A 335 8.03 -11.41 12.19
N TRP A 336 7.38 -12.58 12.23
CA TRP A 336 6.06 -12.75 12.82
C TRP A 336 6.01 -12.40 14.29
N ARG A 337 7.02 -12.85 15.05
CA ARG A 337 7.15 -12.49 16.47
C ARG A 337 7.21 -10.98 16.59
N ARG A 338 8.13 -10.32 15.87
CA ARG A 338 8.31 -8.86 15.85
C ARG A 338 7.05 -8.11 15.45
N TRP A 339 6.35 -8.58 14.40
CA TRP A 339 5.12 -7.99 13.87
C TRP A 339 3.99 -7.91 14.91
N ARG A 340 3.94 -8.88 15.83
CA ARG A 340 2.95 -8.95 16.92
C ARG A 340 3.33 -8.10 18.15
N TYR A 341 4.58 -7.69 18.27
CA TYR A 341 5.03 -6.75 19.31
C TYR A 341 4.83 -5.30 18.88
N ARG A 342 5.04 -4.38 19.82
CA ARG A 342 5.06 -2.95 19.52
C ARG A 342 6.47 -2.54 19.05
N GLN A 343 6.54 -1.48 18.25
CA GLN A 343 7.75 -1.07 17.54
C GLN A 343 8.98 -0.81 18.42
N PHE A 344 8.79 -0.32 19.64
CA PHE A 344 9.88 0.07 20.54
C PHE A 344 10.03 -0.89 21.72
N GLU A 345 9.49 -2.11 21.61
CA GLU A 345 9.76 -3.17 22.58
C GLU A 345 11.19 -3.71 22.35
N GLY A 346 11.87 -4.11 23.41
CA GLY A 346 13.29 -4.49 23.34
C GLY A 346 13.62 -5.65 22.38
N ILE A 347 12.63 -6.44 21.94
CA ILE A 347 12.83 -7.44 20.88
C ILE A 347 13.24 -6.81 19.55
N MET A 348 12.79 -5.59 19.26
CA MET A 348 13.05 -4.90 18.00
C MET A 348 14.53 -4.50 17.87
N ASP A 349 15.19 -4.21 19.00
CA ASP A 349 16.62 -3.87 19.05
C ASP A 349 17.55 -5.10 18.96
N LEU A 350 17.02 -6.32 19.15
CA LEU A 350 17.81 -7.53 19.06
C LEU A 350 18.13 -7.84 17.59
N PRO A 351 19.33 -8.37 17.27
CA PRO A 351 19.64 -8.84 15.93
C PRO A 351 18.59 -9.86 15.44
N ASN A 352 17.97 -9.57 14.30
CA ASN A 352 16.97 -10.44 13.68
C ASN A 352 17.62 -11.68 13.04
N GLU A 353 16.86 -12.76 12.83
CA GLU A 353 17.40 -14.02 12.28
C GLU A 353 17.98 -13.81 10.87
N PHE A 354 17.41 -12.89 10.09
CA PHE A 354 17.93 -12.50 8.78
C PHE A 354 19.36 -11.92 8.84
N SER A 355 19.62 -11.02 9.79
CA SER A 355 20.93 -10.38 10.01
C SER A 355 22.02 -11.37 10.40
N LYS A 356 21.64 -12.47 11.04
CA LYS A 356 22.54 -13.55 11.48
C LYS A 356 22.86 -14.56 10.38
N LEU A 357 22.17 -14.50 9.23
CA LEU A 357 22.41 -15.44 8.13
C LEU A 357 23.84 -15.33 7.60
N ASN A 358 24.54 -16.47 7.55
CA ASN A 358 25.84 -16.57 6.92
C ASN A 358 25.76 -16.21 5.42
N GLU A 359 26.59 -15.25 5.00
CA GLU A 359 26.57 -14.66 3.65
C GLU A 359 26.82 -15.66 2.51
N ILE A 360 27.48 -16.79 2.79
CA ILE A 360 27.82 -17.80 1.78
C ILE A 360 26.84 -18.98 1.86
N ARG A 361 26.63 -19.54 3.06
CA ARG A 361 25.80 -20.74 3.25
C ARG A 361 24.33 -20.52 2.95
N TYR A 362 23.85 -19.28 3.10
CA TYR A 362 22.44 -18.91 2.91
C TYR A 362 22.29 -17.74 1.93
N ALA A 363 23.23 -17.62 0.99
CA ALA A 363 23.26 -16.53 0.01
C ALA A 363 21.93 -16.40 -0.76
N ALA A 364 21.30 -17.53 -1.14
CA ALA A 364 20.03 -17.53 -1.85
C ALA A 364 18.90 -16.88 -1.03
N ILE A 365 18.79 -17.23 0.25
CA ILE A 365 17.80 -16.66 1.17
C ILE A 365 18.05 -15.15 1.33
N ARG A 366 19.31 -14.74 1.54
CA ARG A 366 19.67 -13.32 1.68
C ARG A 366 19.36 -12.49 0.43
N LEU A 367 19.43 -13.10 -0.75
CA LEU A 367 19.09 -12.42 -2.01
C LEU A 367 17.57 -12.32 -2.18
N ALA A 368 16.85 -13.39 -1.85
CA ALA A 368 15.46 -13.58 -2.25
C ALA A 368 14.46 -13.06 -1.21
N VAL A 369 14.82 -13.04 0.07
CA VAL A 369 14.02 -12.37 1.10
C VAL A 369 14.17 -10.86 0.89
N THR A 370 13.08 -10.24 0.43
CA THR A 370 12.95 -8.78 0.39
C THR A 370 13.02 -8.21 1.80
N ASP A 371 13.49 -6.98 1.94
CA ASP A 371 13.57 -6.31 3.23
C ASP A 371 12.18 -6.09 3.83
N LEU A 372 11.75 -7.03 4.69
CA LEU A 372 10.48 -6.99 5.39
C LEU A 372 10.38 -5.81 6.37
N GLU A 373 11.47 -5.08 6.65
CA GLU A 373 11.43 -3.87 7.47
C GLU A 373 10.53 -2.79 6.85
N GLU A 374 10.44 -2.72 5.52
CA GLU A 374 9.63 -1.72 4.82
C GLU A 374 8.16 -1.80 5.20
N ILE A 375 7.63 -3.00 5.46
CA ILE A 375 6.22 -3.18 5.82
C ILE A 375 5.91 -2.69 7.25
N PHE A 376 6.89 -2.70 8.16
CA PHE A 376 6.72 -2.14 9.50
C PHE A 376 6.55 -0.62 9.40
N PHE A 377 7.40 0.04 8.60
CA PHE A 377 7.26 1.47 8.34
C PHE A 377 5.96 1.82 7.61
N ALA A 378 5.55 1.00 6.63
CA ALA A 378 4.27 1.18 5.96
C ALA A 378 3.09 1.08 6.94
N ARG A 379 3.15 0.13 7.89
CA ARG A 379 2.13 -0.03 8.94
C ARG A 379 2.08 1.17 9.87
N GLU A 380 3.22 1.68 10.32
CA GLU A 380 3.29 2.85 11.19
C GLU A 380 2.70 4.08 10.51
N ARG A 381 3.11 4.35 9.27
CA ARG A 381 2.55 5.44 8.47
C ARG A 381 1.05 5.30 8.33
N LEU A 382 0.55 4.11 7.95
CA LEU A 382 -0.88 3.87 7.79
C LEU A 382 -1.64 4.08 9.11
N VAL A 383 -1.07 3.67 10.26
CA VAL A 383 -1.64 3.93 11.58
C VAL A 383 -1.68 5.44 11.87
N SER A 384 -0.62 6.20 11.58
CA SER A 384 -0.61 7.66 11.71
C SER A 384 -1.68 8.31 10.83
N ASP A 385 -1.82 7.86 9.58
CA ASP A 385 -2.79 8.41 8.64
C ASP A 385 -4.23 8.13 9.04
N ILE A 386 -4.53 6.92 9.54
CA ILE A 386 -5.86 6.57 10.08
C ILE A 386 -6.16 7.42 11.33
N ASN A 387 -5.25 7.40 12.32
CA ASN A 387 -5.40 8.14 13.58
C ASN A 387 -5.55 9.65 13.33
N GLY A 388 -4.69 10.19 12.47
CA GLY A 388 -4.69 11.58 12.08
C GLY A 388 -5.96 11.99 11.34
N THR A 389 -6.50 11.13 10.49
CA THR A 389 -7.79 11.41 9.80
C THR A 389 -8.95 11.40 10.78
N ILE A 390 -8.99 10.44 11.71
CA ILE A 390 -10.00 10.37 12.78
C ILE A 390 -10.00 11.67 13.59
N PHE A 391 -8.83 12.13 14.04
CA PHE A 391 -8.70 13.35 14.82
C PHE A 391 -8.91 14.61 13.98
N SER A 392 -8.52 14.63 12.71
CA SER A 392 -8.80 15.74 11.78
C SER A 392 -10.31 15.90 11.60
N ALA A 393 -11.06 14.82 11.40
CA ALA A 393 -12.52 14.86 11.35
C ALA A 393 -13.11 15.38 12.67
N GLY A 394 -12.59 14.91 13.82
CA GLY A 394 -13.03 15.41 15.13
C GLY A 394 -12.76 16.90 15.34
N LEU A 395 -11.59 17.39 14.90
CA LEU A 395 -11.22 18.80 14.92
C LEU A 395 -12.13 19.63 14.01
N CYS A 396 -12.45 19.14 12.81
CA CYS A 396 -13.39 19.78 11.89
C CYS A 396 -14.79 19.88 12.51
N ALA A 397 -15.28 18.81 13.16
CA ALA A 397 -16.57 18.82 13.85
C ALA A 397 -16.61 19.87 14.97
N PHE A 398 -15.57 19.91 15.81
CA PHE A 398 -15.46 20.90 16.87
C PHE A 398 -15.42 22.33 16.30
N HIS A 399 -14.60 22.55 15.27
CA HIS A 399 -14.50 23.84 14.62
C HIS A 399 -15.84 24.28 14.04
N GLN A 400 -16.55 23.39 13.34
CA GLN A 400 -17.87 23.69 12.79
C GLN A 400 -18.90 24.05 13.85
N GLN A 401 -18.91 23.32 14.97
CA GLN A 401 -19.89 23.60 16.03
C GLN A 401 -19.61 24.90 16.79
N TYR A 402 -18.34 25.25 17.02
CA TYR A 402 -17.98 26.38 17.90
C TYR A 402 -17.32 27.56 17.18
N GLN A 403 -17.09 27.45 15.88
CA GLN A 403 -16.42 28.44 15.02
C GLN A 403 -15.04 28.85 15.56
N LYS A 404 -14.36 27.90 16.21
CA LYS A 404 -13.02 28.05 16.77
C LYS A 404 -12.33 26.70 16.90
N TRP A 405 -11.01 26.70 16.78
CA TRP A 405 -10.20 25.53 17.10
C TRP A 405 -10.10 25.36 18.62
N PRO A 406 -10.02 24.12 19.14
CA PRO A 406 -9.91 23.87 20.56
C PRO A 406 -8.52 24.28 21.09
N ARG A 407 -8.37 24.47 22.40
CA ARG A 407 -7.06 24.79 23.00
C ARG A 407 -6.12 23.59 23.04
N ASP A 408 -6.69 22.41 23.18
CA ASP A 408 -6.03 21.10 23.24
C ASP A 408 -7.00 20.04 22.68
N LEU A 409 -6.61 18.75 22.69
CA LEU A 409 -7.46 17.67 22.19
C LEU A 409 -8.51 17.17 23.19
N ALA A 410 -8.48 17.62 24.45
CA ALA A 410 -9.40 17.14 25.49
C ALA A 410 -10.89 17.39 25.19
N PRO A 411 -11.34 18.53 24.62
CA PRO A 411 -12.73 18.71 24.25
C PRO A 411 -13.12 17.99 22.94
N VAL A 412 -12.15 17.52 22.16
CA VAL A 412 -12.39 16.75 20.92
C VAL A 412 -12.71 15.31 21.26
N ALA A 413 -11.97 14.70 22.20
CA ALA A 413 -12.16 13.31 22.60
C ALA A 413 -12.91 13.18 23.94
N PRO A 414 -13.96 12.34 24.07
CA PRO A 414 -14.45 11.37 23.09
C PRO A 414 -15.60 11.87 22.21
N ALA A 415 -16.00 13.14 22.33
CA ALA A 415 -17.25 13.64 21.75
C ALA A 415 -17.25 13.66 20.21
N TYR A 416 -16.09 13.90 19.58
CA TYR A 416 -15.93 14.07 18.14
C TYR A 416 -14.88 13.12 17.53
N ALA A 417 -13.97 12.60 18.36
CA ALA A 417 -13.01 11.57 17.97
C ALA A 417 -12.81 10.55 19.10
N MET A 418 -12.61 9.27 18.74
CA MET A 418 -12.36 8.23 19.73
C MET A 418 -10.95 8.35 20.33
N LYS A 419 -10.85 8.57 21.65
CA LYS A 419 -9.56 8.79 22.36
C LYS A 419 -8.50 7.73 22.10
N ARG A 420 -8.88 6.46 21.94
CA ARG A 420 -7.93 5.36 21.69
C ARG A 420 -7.09 5.56 20.42
N PHE A 421 -7.55 6.36 19.46
CA PHE A 421 -6.80 6.68 18.24
C PHE A 421 -5.92 7.93 18.41
N ASN A 422 -5.86 8.55 19.59
CA ASN A 422 -4.87 9.60 19.89
C ASN A 422 -3.53 8.96 20.22
N PHE A 423 -2.84 8.45 19.20
CA PHE A 423 -1.64 7.67 19.37
C PHE A 423 -0.65 7.98 18.25
N ASP A 424 0.58 8.27 18.66
CA ASP A 424 1.71 8.46 17.75
C ASP A 424 2.54 7.17 17.67
N PRO A 425 2.60 6.49 16.51
CA PRO A 425 3.39 5.27 16.34
C PRO A 425 4.91 5.53 16.33
N TYR A 426 5.36 6.76 16.13
CA TYR A 426 6.77 7.16 16.12
C TYR A 426 7.26 7.69 17.47
N ASN A 427 6.37 7.81 18.46
CA ASN A 427 6.76 8.17 19.81
C ASN A 427 7.24 6.94 20.59
N THR A 428 8.53 6.94 20.97
CA THR A 428 9.18 5.83 21.70
C THR A 428 8.55 5.54 23.07
N GLU A 429 7.89 6.52 23.67
CA GLU A 429 7.17 6.39 24.93
C GLU A 429 5.69 5.98 24.74
N TYR A 430 5.27 5.73 23.49
CA TYR A 430 3.89 5.46 23.10
C TYR A 430 2.92 6.59 23.46
N GLY A 431 3.37 7.83 23.28
CA GLY A 431 2.60 9.05 23.53
C GLY A 431 1.46 9.34 22.55
N GLU A 432 0.83 10.48 22.77
CA GLU A 432 -0.25 11.02 21.94
C GLU A 432 0.31 11.78 20.73
N MET A 433 -0.53 12.01 19.71
CA MET A 433 -0.18 12.90 18.59
C MET A 433 0.01 14.33 19.10
N VAL A 434 0.88 15.10 18.45
CA VAL A 434 1.16 16.48 18.86
C VAL A 434 0.12 17.42 18.27
N TYR A 435 -0.57 18.15 19.14
CA TYR A 435 -1.53 19.19 18.78
C TYR A 435 -1.03 20.58 19.20
N VAL A 436 -1.13 21.55 18.30
CA VAL A 436 -0.75 22.94 18.57
C VAL A 436 -1.80 23.89 18.03
N LEU A 437 -2.46 24.64 18.91
CA LEU A 437 -3.28 25.80 18.52
C LEU A 437 -2.35 26.95 18.07
N LEU A 438 -2.58 27.49 16.88
CA LEU A 438 -1.78 28.57 16.32
C LEU A 438 -2.42 29.93 16.61
N ASN A 439 -1.69 30.80 17.32
CA ASN A 439 -2.12 32.18 17.56
C ASN A 439 -1.78 33.15 16.41
N ALA A 440 -0.94 32.70 15.47
CA ALA A 440 -0.54 33.42 14.27
C ALA A 440 -0.14 32.40 13.19
N ARG A 441 -0.15 32.84 11.94
CA ARG A 441 0.35 32.02 10.83
C ARG A 441 1.76 31.51 11.11
N LYS A 442 2.01 30.23 10.83
CA LYS A 442 3.29 29.57 11.05
C LYS A 442 3.85 29.04 9.73
N PRO A 443 5.13 29.32 9.41
CA PRO A 443 5.76 28.75 8.23
C PRO A 443 6.06 27.25 8.48
N ILE A 444 5.80 26.44 7.46
CA ILE A 444 6.13 25.01 7.43
C ILE A 444 6.85 24.69 6.11
N GLU A 445 7.98 24.00 6.19
CA GLU A 445 8.73 23.54 5.02
C GLU A 445 8.16 22.21 4.54
N THR A 446 7.76 22.14 3.27
CA THR A 446 7.12 20.97 2.66
C THR A 446 7.77 20.63 1.32
N ARG A 447 7.39 19.49 0.72
CA ARG A 447 7.79 19.16 -0.65
C ARG A 447 7.29 20.15 -1.73
N PHE A 448 6.28 20.95 -1.41
CA PHE A 448 5.74 22.01 -2.28
C PHE A 448 6.42 23.38 -2.04
N GLY A 449 7.48 23.39 -1.22
CA GLY A 449 8.12 24.58 -0.70
C GLY A 449 7.51 25.06 0.62
N GLN A 450 7.90 26.26 1.05
CA GLN A 450 7.39 26.86 2.27
C GLN A 450 5.90 27.23 2.14
N LEU A 451 5.08 26.71 3.06
CA LEU A 451 3.65 27.01 3.19
C LEU A 451 3.38 27.73 4.51
N TRP A 452 2.23 28.41 4.59
CA TRP A 452 1.75 29.07 5.81
C TRP A 452 0.56 28.31 6.41
N ALA A 453 0.72 27.75 7.60
CA ALA A 453 -0.37 27.11 8.33
C ALA A 453 -1.05 28.08 9.31
N GLU A 454 -2.37 27.97 9.45
CA GLU A 454 -3.19 28.77 10.36
C GLU A 454 -4.17 27.88 11.14
N GLY A 455 -4.77 28.42 12.21
CA GLY A 455 -5.73 27.68 13.03
C GLY A 455 -5.07 26.71 14.00
N CYS A 456 -4.76 25.49 13.57
CA CYS A 456 -4.08 24.50 14.41
C CYS A 456 -3.23 23.54 13.60
N LEU A 457 -2.31 22.86 14.29
CA LEU A 457 -1.51 21.75 13.75
C LEU A 457 -1.85 20.47 14.49
N LEU A 458 -1.88 19.36 13.75
CA LEU A 458 -1.87 17.99 14.25
C LEU A 458 -0.80 17.23 13.48
N TYR A 459 0.14 16.59 14.17
CA TYR A 459 1.22 15.83 13.54
C TYR A 459 1.69 14.69 14.43
N THR A 460 2.40 13.74 13.83
CA THR A 460 3.22 12.75 14.54
C THR A 460 4.69 13.06 14.34
N LEU A 461 5.53 12.50 15.20
CA LEU A 461 6.98 12.49 14.98
C LEU A 461 7.32 11.79 13.66
N GLY A 462 8.54 12.02 13.17
CA GLY A 462 9.12 11.30 12.04
C GLY A 462 9.74 9.97 12.44
N ARG A 463 10.27 9.24 11.45
CA ARG A 463 11.01 7.97 11.65
C ARG A 463 12.26 8.09 12.53
N ASP A 464 12.75 9.31 12.77
CA ASP A 464 13.85 9.57 13.69
C ASP A 464 13.40 9.71 15.16
N ASN A 465 12.09 9.66 15.41
CA ASN A 465 11.45 9.81 16.71
C ASN A 465 11.74 11.16 17.39
N ILE A 466 12.05 12.19 16.59
CA ILE A 466 12.39 13.53 17.07
C ILE A 466 11.27 14.50 16.67
N ASP A 467 10.86 15.35 17.62
CA ASP A 467 9.90 16.43 17.36
C ASP A 467 10.59 17.58 16.63
N ALA A 468 10.33 17.75 15.33
CA ALA A 468 10.81 18.88 14.55
C ALA A 468 9.89 20.12 14.71
N GLY A 469 8.89 20.05 15.57
CA GLY A 469 7.95 21.10 15.89
C GLY A 469 7.11 21.50 14.69
N ALA A 470 6.82 20.57 13.77
CA ALA A 470 6.21 20.78 12.46
C ALA A 470 6.86 21.92 11.66
N ARG A 471 8.19 22.10 11.78
CA ARG A 471 8.93 23.08 10.95
C ARG A 471 9.29 22.51 9.60
N GLN A 472 9.70 21.24 9.56
CA GLN A 472 9.97 20.47 8.36
C GLN A 472 9.03 19.27 8.38
N VAL A 473 8.24 19.13 7.33
CA VAL A 473 7.21 18.07 7.26
C VAL A 473 7.31 17.31 5.94
N SER A 474 7.04 16.01 6.00
CA SER A 474 6.97 15.13 4.83
C SER A 474 5.64 14.38 4.81
N ASP A 475 5.31 13.80 3.66
CA ASP A 475 4.06 13.05 3.47
C ASP A 475 4.14 11.59 4.01
N ASN A 476 5.32 11.17 4.46
CA ASN A 476 5.67 9.80 4.88
C ASN A 476 6.54 9.74 6.15
N GLY A 477 6.83 10.88 6.80
CA GLY A 477 7.60 10.95 8.04
C GLY A 477 9.09 10.63 7.87
N GLU A 478 9.74 11.08 6.78
CA GLU A 478 11.17 10.85 6.54
C GLU A 478 12.04 11.39 7.67
N ILE A 479 13.27 10.85 7.79
CA ILE A 479 14.27 11.29 8.77
C ILE A 479 14.44 12.81 8.71
N GLY A 480 14.38 13.48 9.86
CA GLY A 480 14.47 14.93 9.99
C GLY A 480 13.17 15.68 9.70
N SER A 481 12.02 15.00 9.59
CA SER A 481 10.74 15.63 9.32
C SER A 481 9.59 14.99 10.11
N ASP A 482 8.65 15.82 10.57
CA ASP A 482 7.41 15.35 11.16
C ASP A 482 6.41 14.94 10.06
N LEU A 483 5.46 14.06 10.40
CA LEU A 483 4.34 13.75 9.52
C LEU A 483 3.15 14.65 9.87
N LEU A 484 2.91 15.66 9.04
CA LEU A 484 1.80 16.61 9.25
C LEU A 484 0.46 15.99 8.83
N LEU A 485 -0.47 15.90 9.77
CA LEU A 485 -1.80 15.33 9.56
C LEU A 485 -2.84 16.43 9.30
N TRP A 486 -2.75 17.56 10.01
CA TRP A 486 -3.61 18.74 9.84
C TRP A 486 -2.82 20.04 10.03
N PRO A 487 -3.02 21.08 9.20
CA PRO A 487 -3.78 21.06 7.96
C PRO A 487 -3.07 20.19 6.90
N PRO A 488 -3.81 19.63 5.93
CA PRO A 488 -3.20 18.81 4.89
C PRO A 488 -2.36 19.67 3.94
N THR A 489 -1.09 19.29 3.76
CA THR A 489 -0.08 20.07 3.01
C THR A 489 -0.47 20.29 1.56
N ARG A 490 -1.09 19.30 0.92
CA ARG A 490 -1.47 19.33 -0.49
C ARG A 490 -2.58 20.34 -0.76
N GLN A 491 -3.67 20.31 0.00
CA GLN A 491 -4.72 21.33 -0.13
C GLN A 491 -4.21 22.73 0.24
N LEU A 492 -3.38 22.85 1.28
CA LEU A 492 -2.77 24.12 1.66
C LEU A 492 -1.89 24.70 0.53
N ALA A 493 -1.14 23.84 -0.16
CA ALA A 493 -0.34 24.23 -1.32
C ALA A 493 -1.19 24.67 -2.52
N ARG A 494 -2.38 24.07 -2.73
CA ARG A 494 -3.34 24.51 -3.76
C ARG A 494 -3.85 25.92 -3.47
N GLU A 495 -4.27 26.20 -2.24
CA GLU A 495 -4.78 27.52 -1.83
C GLU A 495 -3.71 28.63 -1.91
N GLN A 496 -2.45 28.27 -1.67
CA GLN A 496 -1.32 29.21 -1.73
C GLN A 496 -0.68 29.30 -3.11
N GLY A 497 -1.28 28.68 -4.14
CA GLY A 497 -0.81 28.74 -5.53
C GLY A 497 0.58 28.11 -5.74
N LYS A 498 0.95 27.12 -4.93
CA LYS A 498 2.24 26.42 -4.99
C LYS A 498 2.23 25.16 -5.86
N ILE A 499 1.04 24.62 -6.13
CA ILE A 499 0.84 23.54 -7.09
C ILE A 499 0.35 24.17 -8.39
N GLN A 500 1.11 24.02 -9.46
CA GLN A 500 0.62 24.36 -10.80
C GLN A 500 -0.49 23.37 -11.16
N LEU A 501 -1.63 23.89 -11.64
CA LEU A 501 -2.70 23.06 -12.15
C LEU A 501 -2.15 22.23 -13.33
N PRO A 502 -2.16 20.89 -13.25
CA PRO A 502 -1.77 20.06 -14.39
C PRO A 502 -2.63 20.35 -15.62
#